data_AF-A0A0D6EKB8-F1
#
_entry.id   AF-A0A0D6EKB8-F1
#
_cell.length_a   1.000
_cell.length_b   1.000
_cell.length_c   1.000
_cell.angle_alpha   90.00
_cell.angle_beta   90.00
_cell.angle_gamma   90.00
#
_symmetry.space_group_name_H-M   'P 1'
#
loop_
_entity.id
_entity.type
_entity.pdbx_description
1 polymer ?
#
loop_
_entity_poly.entity_id
_entity_poly.type
_entity_poly.pdbx_seq_one_letter_code
_entity_poly.pdbx_strand_id
1 'polypeptide(L)'
;MSTRHESAVVTGDKISILPGATEGYTQATFCILEEDHTMGNLLRYMLMKNAPHPSEAKIHLRIQMYDGKSAVDAFHEALNNIEQMSEAILEKYTASLAAGDFERLEEPSYDFETVNAELWKEKEEQGRGTWEQFQEEKRAKEEAEAEANAKVKGKAIKGGR
;
A
#
# COMPACT_ATOMS: atom_id res chain seq x y z
N MET A 1 0.14 12.43 2.86
CA MET A 1 -0.10 12.31 4.31
C MET A 1 0.11 10.86 4.69
N SER A 2 1.19 10.57 5.41
CA SER A 2 1.61 9.21 5.78
C SER A 2 0.82 8.77 7.01
N THR A 3 -0.20 7.94 6.84
CA THR A 3 -0.87 7.27 7.96
C THR A 3 0.05 6.14 8.45
N ARG A 4 1.03 6.49 9.29
CA ARG A 4 1.73 5.50 10.11
C ARG A 4 0.67 4.84 11.00
N HIS A 5 0.44 3.55 10.82
CA HIS A 5 -0.19 2.74 11.86
C HIS A 5 0.77 2.76 13.05
N GLU A 6 0.48 3.61 14.03
CA GLU A 6 1.17 3.61 15.30
C GLU A 6 0.71 2.36 16.03
N SER A 7 1.60 1.36 16.12
CA SER A 7 1.35 0.15 16.90
C SER A 7 1.07 0.59 18.34
N ALA A 8 -0.16 0.39 18.80
CA ALA A 8 -0.50 0.64 20.19
C ALA A 8 0.42 -0.21 21.08
N VAL A 9 0.81 0.32 22.23
CA VAL A 9 1.65 -0.42 23.17
C VAL A 9 0.79 -1.55 23.74
N VAL A 10 1.00 -2.78 23.26
CA VAL A 10 0.33 -3.98 23.77
C VAL A 10 0.69 -4.14 25.25
N THR A 11 -0.27 -3.88 26.13
CA THR A 11 -0.18 -4.24 27.55
C THR A 11 -0.71 -5.67 27.72
N GLY A 12 0.17 -6.67 27.56
CA GLY A 12 -0.13 -8.09 27.75
C GLY A 12 0.73 -9.03 26.89
N ASP A 13 0.58 -10.33 27.09
CA ASP A 13 1.22 -11.34 26.22
C ASP A 13 0.57 -11.32 24.84
N LYS A 14 1.39 -11.28 23.78
CA LYS A 14 0.92 -11.26 22.38
C LYS A 14 -0.04 -12.42 22.06
N ILE A 15 0.21 -13.58 22.66
CA ILE A 15 -0.60 -14.80 22.53
C ILE A 15 -1.00 -15.25 23.94
N SER A 16 -2.28 -15.54 24.15
CA SER A 16 -2.80 -16.09 25.40
C SER A 16 -3.75 -17.26 25.14
N ILE A 17 -3.80 -18.22 26.06
CA ILE A 17 -4.77 -19.32 26.03
C ILE A 17 -5.98 -18.92 26.88
N LEU A 18 -7.17 -18.94 26.28
CA LEU A 18 -8.41 -18.60 26.98
C LEU A 18 -8.85 -19.73 27.93
N PRO A 19 -9.62 -19.41 28.99
CA PRO A 19 -10.22 -20.40 29.87
C PRO A 19 -11.05 -21.44 29.10
N GLY A 20 -10.96 -22.71 29.51
CA GLY A 20 -11.64 -23.82 28.84
C GLY A 20 -10.72 -24.75 28.04
N ALA A 21 -9.40 -24.63 28.20
CA ALA A 21 -8.47 -25.64 27.70
C ALA A 21 -8.61 -26.96 28.49
N THR A 22 -8.50 -28.09 27.80
CA THR A 22 -8.54 -29.42 28.42
C THR A 22 -7.18 -29.78 29.04
N GLU A 23 -7.17 -30.73 29.99
CA GLU A 23 -5.92 -31.31 30.49
C GLU A 23 -5.10 -31.89 29.32
N GLY A 24 -3.79 -31.57 29.30
CA GLY A 24 -2.91 -31.94 28.18
C GLY A 24 -3.09 -31.11 26.90
N TYR A 25 -3.88 -30.03 26.92
CA TYR A 25 -4.09 -29.12 25.79
C TYR A 25 -4.54 -29.81 24.49
N THR A 26 -5.25 -30.94 24.57
CA THR A 26 -5.87 -31.57 23.39
C THR A 26 -6.90 -30.66 22.72
N GLN A 27 -7.45 -29.72 23.49
CA GLN A 27 -8.29 -28.62 23.02
C GLN A 27 -7.90 -27.35 23.74
N ALA A 28 -7.64 -26.29 22.98
CA ALA A 28 -7.32 -24.97 23.50
C ALA A 28 -7.86 -23.88 22.58
N THR A 29 -8.17 -22.72 23.15
CA THR A 29 -8.54 -21.52 22.38
C THR A 29 -7.44 -20.48 22.56
N PHE A 30 -6.80 -20.09 21.48
CA PHE A 30 -5.75 -19.07 21.45
C PHE A 30 -6.36 -17.71 21.11
N CYS A 31 -5.97 -16.69 21.85
CA CYS A 31 -6.26 -15.29 21.59
C CYS A 31 -4.95 -14.61 21.16
N ILE A 32 -4.96 -14.03 19.96
CA ILE A 32 -3.82 -13.27 19.44
C ILE A 32 -4.21 -11.79 19.46
N LEU A 33 -3.47 -11.00 20.22
CA LEU A 33 -3.74 -9.57 20.42
C LEU A 33 -3.18 -8.74 19.27
N GLU A 34 -3.91 -7.70 18.87
CA GLU A 34 -3.51 -6.77 17.80
C GLU A 34 -3.10 -7.46 16.50
N GLU A 35 -3.83 -8.51 16.13
CA GLU A 35 -3.71 -9.14 14.82
C GLU A 35 -5.07 -9.10 14.12
N ASP A 36 -5.01 -8.94 12.81
CA ASP A 36 -6.19 -8.88 11.96
C ASP A 36 -6.34 -10.14 11.11
N HIS A 37 -7.35 -10.12 10.23
CA HIS A 37 -7.73 -11.24 9.37
C HIS A 37 -6.60 -11.76 8.50
N THR A 38 -5.56 -10.97 8.24
CA THR A 38 -4.40 -11.40 7.46
C THR A 38 -3.72 -12.58 8.15
N MET A 39 -3.37 -12.41 9.42
CA MET A 39 -2.73 -13.45 10.23
C MET A 39 -3.72 -14.56 10.59
N GLY A 40 -4.97 -14.21 10.91
CA GLY A 40 -6.01 -15.18 11.27
C GLY A 40 -6.36 -16.15 10.15
N ASN A 41 -6.54 -15.65 8.93
CA ASN A 41 -6.84 -16.48 7.75
C ASN A 41 -5.66 -17.35 7.37
N LEU A 42 -4.45 -16.82 7.48
CA LEU A 42 -3.23 -17.55 7.17
C LEU A 42 -3.00 -18.70 8.15
N LEU A 43 -3.06 -18.44 9.46
CA LEU A 43 -2.97 -19.47 10.50
C LEU A 43 -4.06 -20.51 10.35
N ARG A 44 -5.29 -20.07 10.09
CA ARG A 44 -6.38 -21.00 9.83
C ARG A 44 -6.08 -21.85 8.61
N TYR A 45 -5.66 -21.30 7.46
CA TYR A 45 -5.31 -22.07 6.26
C TYR A 45 -4.26 -23.15 6.54
N MET A 46 -3.24 -22.79 7.33
CA MET A 46 -2.15 -23.70 7.70
C MET A 46 -2.60 -24.81 8.64
N LEU A 47 -3.56 -24.53 9.52
CA LEU A 47 -4.18 -25.54 10.40
C LEU A 47 -5.29 -26.34 9.69
N MET A 48 -6.07 -25.69 8.82
CA MET A 48 -7.29 -26.15 8.15
C MET A 48 -7.63 -25.23 6.95
N LYS A 49 -7.69 -25.78 5.74
CA LYS A 49 -8.00 -25.06 4.49
C LYS A 49 -9.43 -24.45 4.39
N ASN A 50 -9.78 -23.41 5.16
CA ASN A 50 -11.02 -22.63 5.00
C ASN A 50 -10.93 -21.26 5.72
N ALA A 51 -11.37 -20.15 5.10
CA ALA A 51 -11.28 -18.77 5.66
C ALA A 51 -12.58 -18.29 6.36
N PRO A 52 -12.53 -17.50 7.47
CA PRO A 52 -13.68 -16.82 8.08
C PRO A 52 -13.74 -15.32 7.75
N HIS A 53 -14.86 -14.68 8.13
CA HIS A 53 -15.27 -13.34 7.70
C HIS A 53 -14.75 -12.16 8.59
N PRO A 54 -14.54 -10.94 8.04
CA PRO A 54 -13.51 -9.97 8.46
C PRO A 54 -13.84 -8.86 9.48
N SER A 55 -14.74 -9.01 10.46
CA SER A 55 -15.30 -7.80 11.12
C SER A 55 -14.82 -7.45 12.54
N GLU A 56 -13.75 -8.05 13.07
CA GLU A 56 -13.16 -7.63 14.37
C GLU A 56 -11.63 -7.83 14.40
N ALA A 57 -10.88 -6.93 15.05
CA ALA A 57 -9.41 -6.99 15.23
C ALA A 57 -9.01 -7.81 16.48
N LYS A 58 -9.69 -8.94 16.67
CA LYS A 58 -9.41 -9.96 17.69
C LYS A 58 -9.71 -11.31 17.08
N ILE A 59 -8.76 -12.23 17.19
CA ILE A 59 -8.92 -13.58 16.62
C ILE A 59 -8.94 -14.58 17.77
N HIS A 60 -10.06 -15.28 17.91
CA HIS A 60 -10.17 -16.47 18.74
C HIS A 60 -10.04 -17.71 17.87
N LEU A 61 -8.94 -18.44 18.05
CA LEU A 61 -8.64 -19.65 17.31
C LEU A 61 -8.77 -20.85 18.24
N ARG A 62 -9.85 -21.62 18.09
CA ARG A 62 -10.03 -22.88 18.82
C ARG A 62 -9.47 -24.03 18.02
N ILE A 63 -8.47 -24.71 18.57
CA ILE A 63 -7.85 -25.89 17.99
C ILE A 63 -8.28 -27.10 18.82
N GLN A 64 -8.74 -28.13 18.14
CA GLN A 64 -9.10 -29.42 18.74
C GLN A 64 -8.38 -30.51 17.97
N MET A 65 -7.55 -31.25 18.69
CA MET A 65 -6.74 -32.33 18.14
C MET A 65 -7.38 -33.69 18.44
N TYR A 66 -7.20 -34.64 17.52
CA TYR A 66 -7.52 -36.04 17.73
C TYR A 66 -6.33 -36.78 18.36
N ASP A 67 -6.58 -37.99 18.87
CA ASP A 67 -5.56 -38.94 19.34
C ASP A 67 -4.66 -38.42 20.48
N GLY A 68 -5.15 -37.49 21.29
CA GLY A 68 -4.41 -36.95 22.43
C GLY A 68 -3.22 -36.04 22.05
N LYS A 69 -3.14 -35.60 20.79
CA LYS A 69 -2.10 -34.66 20.34
C LYS A 69 -2.34 -33.27 20.95
N SER A 70 -1.26 -32.53 21.16
CA SER A 70 -1.31 -31.17 21.71
C SER A 70 -1.76 -30.15 20.67
N ALA A 71 -2.76 -29.34 21.02
CA ALA A 71 -3.20 -28.21 20.22
C ALA A 71 -2.13 -27.10 20.16
N VAL A 72 -1.24 -27.04 21.16
CA VAL A 72 -0.11 -26.10 21.20
C VAL A 72 0.94 -26.50 20.17
N ASP A 73 1.24 -27.79 20.05
CA ASP A 73 2.22 -28.28 19.07
C ASP A 73 1.74 -28.03 17.63
N ALA A 74 0.45 -28.28 17.37
CA ALA A 74 -0.17 -27.97 16.08
C ALA A 74 -0.12 -26.47 15.75
N PHE A 75 -0.33 -25.61 16.75
CA PHE A 75 -0.23 -24.17 16.58
C PHE A 75 1.20 -23.72 16.25
N HIS A 76 2.21 -24.28 16.93
CA HIS A 76 3.61 -24.03 16.62
C HIS A 76 3.99 -24.53 15.22
N GLU A 77 3.55 -25.72 14.84
CA GLU A 77 3.79 -26.27 13.50
C GLU A 77 3.20 -25.37 12.42
N ALA A 78 1.97 -24.88 12.63
CA ALA A 78 1.33 -23.96 11.69
C ALA A 78 2.11 -22.64 11.53
N LEU A 79 2.64 -22.07 12.62
CA LEU A 79 3.49 -20.88 12.56
C LEU A 79 4.79 -21.15 11.79
N ASN A 80 5.46 -22.27 12.06
CA ASN A 80 6.67 -22.66 11.35
C ASN A 80 6.42 -22.88 9.84
N ASN A 81 5.25 -23.42 9.49
CA ASN A 81 4.87 -23.60 8.08
C ASN A 81 4.63 -22.25 7.37
N ILE A 82 4.13 -21.23 8.07
CA ILE A 82 3.99 -19.86 7.55
C ILE A 82 5.36 -19.26 7.24
N GLU A 83 6.30 -19.40 8.18
CA GLU A 83 7.67 -18.91 8.03
C GLU A 83 8.34 -19.56 6.81
N GLN A 84 8.34 -20.90 6.75
CA GLN A 84 8.93 -21.64 5.64
C GLN A 84 8.28 -21.31 4.28
N MET A 85 6.95 -21.15 4.24
CA MET A 85 6.26 -20.73 3.02
C MET A 85 6.72 -19.33 2.57
N SER A 86 6.86 -18.39 3.51
CA SER A 86 7.29 -17.03 3.22
C SER A 86 8.73 -17.00 2.72
N GLU A 87 9.62 -17.77 3.34
CA GLU A 87 11.02 -17.94 2.88
C GLU A 87 11.08 -18.51 1.47
N ALA A 88 10.34 -19.58 1.19
CA ALA A 88 10.33 -20.21 -0.13
C ALA A 88 9.77 -19.27 -1.23
N ILE A 89 8.77 -18.45 -0.91
CA ILE A 89 8.25 -17.43 -1.84
C ILE A 89 9.31 -16.35 -2.08
N LEU A 90 9.96 -15.86 -1.02
CA LEU A 90 10.99 -14.83 -1.12
C LEU A 90 12.20 -15.31 -1.91
N GLU A 91 12.65 -16.54 -1.68
CA GLU A 91 13.75 -17.17 -2.42
C GLU A 91 13.42 -17.24 -3.92
N LYS A 92 12.24 -17.77 -4.28
CA LYS A 92 11.82 -17.85 -5.68
C LYS A 92 11.66 -16.47 -6.33
N TYR A 93 11.11 -15.52 -5.58
CA TYR A 93 10.94 -14.15 -6.06
C TYR A 93 12.29 -13.48 -6.33
N THR A 94 13.23 -13.57 -5.38
CA THR A 94 14.57 -12.99 -5.52
C THR A 94 15.36 -13.65 -6.64
N ALA A 95 15.27 -14.98 -6.79
CA ALA A 95 15.86 -15.69 -7.91
C ALA A 95 15.28 -15.24 -9.27
N SER A 96 13.95 -15.11 -9.37
CA SER A 96 13.27 -14.60 -10.57
C SER A 96 13.68 -13.16 -10.91
N LEU A 97 13.74 -12.29 -9.89
CA LEU A 97 14.18 -10.91 -10.04
C LEU A 97 15.64 -10.82 -10.52
N ALA A 98 16.52 -11.67 -10.00
CA ALA A 98 17.91 -11.75 -10.43
C ALA A 98 18.08 -12.32 -11.85
N ALA A 99 17.22 -13.26 -12.25
CA ALA A 99 17.22 -13.83 -13.59
C ALA A 99 16.80 -12.80 -14.66
N GLY A 100 15.98 -11.82 -14.29
CA GLY A 100 15.58 -10.73 -15.19
C GLY A 100 14.60 -11.14 -16.29
N ASP A 101 14.00 -12.33 -16.18
CA ASP A 101 13.03 -12.89 -17.13
C ASP A 101 11.61 -12.34 -16.87
N PHE A 102 11.49 -11.03 -16.90
CA PHE A 102 10.21 -10.33 -16.76
C PHE A 102 10.12 -9.21 -17.78
N GLU A 103 8.92 -9.02 -18.33
CA GLU A 103 8.63 -7.99 -19.31
C GLU A 103 8.82 -6.60 -18.67
N ARG A 104 9.66 -5.78 -19.30
CA ARG A 104 9.79 -4.37 -18.96
C ARG A 104 9.06 -3.57 -20.01
N LEU A 105 7.93 -3.02 -19.62
CA LEU A 105 7.25 -2.02 -20.43
C LEU A 105 7.96 -0.68 -20.19
N GLU A 106 8.77 -0.26 -21.16
CA GLU A 106 9.21 1.12 -21.23
C GLU A 106 8.02 1.95 -21.69
N GLU A 107 7.37 2.64 -20.75
CA GLU A 107 6.44 3.69 -21.14
C GLU A 107 7.22 4.74 -21.93
N PRO A 108 6.77 5.15 -23.13
CA PRO A 108 7.44 6.20 -23.86
C PRO A 108 7.51 7.45 -22.98
N SER A 109 8.73 7.81 -22.61
CA SER A 109 9.00 9.07 -21.91
C SER A 109 8.75 10.19 -22.91
N TYR A 110 7.55 10.76 -22.84
CA TYR A 110 7.21 11.93 -23.61
C TYR A 110 7.84 13.15 -22.94
N ASP A 111 8.90 13.67 -23.55
CA ASP A 111 9.39 14.99 -23.21
C ASP A 111 8.33 16.04 -23.58
N PHE A 112 7.95 16.85 -22.59
CA PHE A 112 6.87 17.83 -22.73
C PHE A 112 7.17 18.86 -23.82
N GLU A 113 8.44 19.21 -24.04
CA GLU A 113 8.84 20.15 -25.08
C GLU A 113 8.69 19.54 -26.47
N THR A 114 9.14 18.31 -26.65
CA THR A 114 9.04 17.58 -27.92
C THR A 114 7.58 17.33 -28.34
N VAL A 115 6.74 16.85 -27.42
CA VAL A 115 5.31 16.62 -27.71
C VAL A 115 4.58 17.91 -28.01
N ASN A 116 4.88 18.99 -27.29
CA ASN A 116 4.28 20.29 -27.61
C ASN A 116 4.71 20.78 -28.99
N ALA A 117 5.98 20.64 -29.36
CA ALA A 117 6.46 21.06 -30.68
C ALA A 117 5.76 20.29 -31.81
N GLU A 118 5.51 18.99 -31.65
CA GLU A 118 4.75 18.18 -32.61
C GLU A 118 3.27 18.62 -32.68
N LEU A 119 2.63 18.84 -31.53
CA LEU A 119 1.24 19.31 -31.46
C LEU A 119 1.04 20.69 -32.12
N TRP A 120 2.03 21.57 -32.03
CA TRP A 120 1.97 22.89 -32.68
C TRP A 120 2.18 22.79 -34.20
N LYS A 121 3.08 21.94 -34.66
CA LYS A 121 3.21 21.65 -36.10
C LYS A 121 1.91 21.10 -36.69
N GLU A 122 1.26 20.15 -36.02
CA GLU A 122 0.00 19.59 -36.48
C GLU A 122 -1.13 20.65 -36.50
N LYS A 123 -1.19 21.53 -35.49
CA LYS A 123 -2.15 22.64 -35.46
C LYS A 123 -1.93 23.66 -36.57
N GLU A 124 -0.67 23.95 -36.89
CA GLU A 124 -0.30 24.83 -37.99
C GLU A 124 -0.69 24.24 -39.35
N GLU A 125 -0.45 22.94 -39.57
CA GLU A 125 -0.89 22.22 -40.76
C GLU A 125 -2.42 22.16 -40.90
N GLN A 126 -3.14 22.05 -39.78
CA GLN A 126 -4.62 22.11 -39.74
C GLN A 126 -5.17 23.55 -39.81
N GLY A 127 -4.30 24.57 -39.89
CA GLY A 127 -4.70 25.98 -40.00
C GLY A 127 -5.38 26.55 -38.74
N ARG A 128 -5.13 25.97 -37.56
CA ARG A 128 -5.81 26.33 -36.29
C ARG A 128 -5.06 27.38 -35.45
N GLY A 129 -4.06 28.05 -36.03
CA GLY A 129 -3.24 29.10 -35.40
C GLY A 129 -1.76 28.74 -35.37
N THR A 130 -0.88 29.74 -35.25
CA THR A 130 0.58 29.54 -35.24
C THR A 130 1.18 29.62 -33.84
N TRP A 131 2.33 28.97 -33.65
CA TRP A 131 3.07 28.99 -32.39
C TRP A 131 3.48 30.40 -31.98
N GLU A 132 3.84 31.24 -32.96
CA GLU A 132 4.21 32.64 -32.76
C GLU A 132 3.06 33.47 -32.16
N GLN A 133 1.84 33.30 -32.69
CA GLN A 133 0.65 33.98 -32.17
C GLN A 133 0.36 33.59 -30.71
N PHE A 134 0.52 32.31 -30.37
CA PHE A 134 0.36 31.84 -29.01
C PHE A 134 1.44 32.41 -28.07
N GLN A 135 2.69 32.50 -28.51
CA GLN A 135 3.76 33.10 -27.70
C GLN A 135 3.54 34.59 -27.44
N GLU A 136 3.07 35.33 -28.44
CA GLU A 136 2.72 36.74 -28.29
C GLU A 136 1.55 36.94 -27.33
N GLU A 137 0.49 36.14 -27.46
CA GLU A 137 -0.67 36.18 -26.56
C GLU A 137 -0.26 35.81 -25.13
N LYS A 138 0.59 34.80 -24.96
CA LYS A 138 1.13 34.40 -23.66
C LYS A 138 1.96 35.52 -23.03
N ARG A 139 2.84 36.16 -23.80
CA ARG A 139 3.66 37.29 -23.31
C ARG A 139 2.79 38.49 -22.92
N ALA A 140 1.82 38.84 -23.76
CA ALA A 140 0.88 39.92 -23.48
C ALA A 140 0.05 39.64 -22.20
N LYS A 141 -0.32 38.38 -21.97
CA LYS A 141 -1.04 37.95 -20.77
C LYS A 141 -0.16 37.98 -19.52
N GLU A 142 1.09 37.52 -19.61
CA GLU A 142 2.07 37.60 -18.52
C GLU A 142 2.40 39.05 -18.16
N GLU A 143 2.54 39.94 -19.16
CA GLU A 143 2.73 41.37 -18.95
C GLU A 143 1.51 42.01 -18.28
N ALA A 144 0.29 41.69 -18.72
CA ALA A 144 -0.94 42.18 -18.11
C ALA A 144 -1.12 41.66 -16.67
N GLU A 145 -0.75 40.41 -16.40
CA GLU A 145 -0.79 39.80 -15.07
C GLU A 145 0.28 40.40 -14.15
N ALA A 146 1.49 40.64 -14.65
CA ALA A 146 2.55 41.34 -13.92
C ALA A 146 2.14 42.78 -13.58
N GLU A 147 1.51 43.48 -14.52
CA GLU A 147 0.99 44.83 -14.30
C GLU A 147 -0.16 44.85 -13.28
N ALA A 148 -1.07 43.87 -13.33
CA ALA A 148 -2.13 43.69 -12.35
C ALA A 148 -1.58 43.39 -10.95
N ASN A 149 -0.60 42.47 -10.84
CA ASN A 149 0.07 42.15 -9.58
C ASN A 149 0.85 43.33 -9.01
N ALA A 150 1.49 44.14 -9.86
CA ALA A 150 2.16 45.37 -9.46
C ALA A 150 1.16 46.42 -8.92
N LYS A 151 0.00 46.57 -9.56
CA LYS A 151 -1.09 47.46 -9.09
C LYS A 151 -1.66 46.99 -7.74
N VAL A 152 -1.82 45.68 -7.53
CA VAL A 152 -2.27 45.12 -6.24
C VAL A 152 -1.24 45.35 -5.12
N LYS A 153 0.06 45.11 -5.38
CA LYS A 153 1.14 45.41 -4.43
C LYS A 153 1.25 46.90 -4.11
N GLY A 154 1.13 47.78 -5.10
CA GLY A 154 1.15 49.24 -4.90
C GLY A 154 -0.04 49.76 -4.07
N LYS A 155 -1.20 49.12 -4.18
CA LYS A 155 -2.40 49.47 -3.39
C LYS A 155 -2.31 48.99 -1.93
N ALA A 156 -1.68 47.84 -1.69
CA ALA A 156 -1.40 47.34 -0.33
C ALA A 156 -0.44 48.24 0.47
N ILE A 157 0.52 48.90 -0.20
CA ILE A 157 1.48 49.81 0.46
C ILE A 157 0.84 51.17 0.83
N LYS A 158 -0.19 51.63 0.09
CA LYS A 158 -0.90 52.90 0.38
C LYS A 158 -2.08 52.78 1.35
N GLY A 159 -2.59 51.57 1.60
CA GLY A 159 -3.72 51.33 2.51
C GLY A 159 -3.33 51.05 3.98
N GLY A 160 -2.04 50.94 4.27
CA GLY A 160 -1.50 50.74 5.63
C GLY A 160 -0.93 52.03 6.20
N ARG A 161 -1.79 53.02 6.47
CA ARG A 161 -1.47 54.13 7.39
C ARG A 161 -2.73 54.71 8.00
#